data_AF-A0A4D8PSX4-F1
#
_entry.id   AF-A0A4D8PSX4-F1
#
_cell.length_a   1.000
_cell.length_b   1.000
_cell.length_c   1.000
_cell.angle_alpha   90.00
_cell.angle_beta   90.00
_cell.angle_gamma   90.00
#
_symmetry.space_group_name_H-M   'P 1'
#
loop_
_entity.id
_entity.type
_entity.pdbx_description
1 polymer ?
#
loop_
_entity_poly.entity_id
_entity_poly.type
_entity_poly.pdbx_seq_one_letter_code
_entity_poly.pdbx_strand_id
1 'polypeptide(L)'
;MGGVVRRAVLCGLAVLPLAACSGEPGESDMRKLVETHTKRALDGQGQGGFRGFEGFRKQGCVDTKYRNGAPKPGDKQYDCYYAATFAPQPGAAAMTVNGKGRFTRTDKGLTFEDLGAQPR
;
A
#
# COMPACT_ATOMS: atom_id res chain seq x y z
N MET A 1 -4.34 11.19 63.17
CA MET A 1 -4.95 9.84 63.29
C MET A 1 -6.22 9.86 62.47
N GLY A 2 -6.19 9.55 61.18
CA GLY A 2 -6.31 8.20 60.56
C GLY A 2 -7.35 8.38 59.45
N GLY A 3 -7.29 7.84 58.25
CA GLY A 3 -6.52 6.78 57.65
C GLY A 3 -7.36 6.27 56.48
N VAL A 4 -7.14 6.86 55.30
CA VAL A 4 -7.33 6.36 53.91
C VAL A 4 -8.29 5.18 53.67
N VAL A 5 -9.27 5.35 52.76
CA VAL A 5 -9.49 4.34 51.69
C VAL A 5 -9.82 5.01 50.35
N ARG A 6 -8.91 4.75 49.42
CA ARG A 6 -8.83 5.14 48.00
C ARG A 6 -10.04 4.70 47.17
N ARG A 7 -10.52 5.55 46.26
CA ARG A 7 -11.14 5.11 45.01
C ARG A 7 -10.51 5.84 43.83
N ALA A 8 -9.56 5.15 43.20
CA ALA A 8 -9.02 5.50 41.90
C ALA A 8 -10.11 5.28 40.85
N VAL A 9 -10.60 6.35 40.24
CA VAL A 9 -11.40 6.27 39.02
C VAL A 9 -10.41 6.31 37.86
N LEU A 10 -9.94 5.14 37.44
CA LEU A 10 -9.30 4.95 36.15
C LEU A 10 -10.38 5.14 35.07
N CYS A 11 -10.50 6.36 34.53
CA CYS A 11 -11.09 6.54 33.21
C CYS A 11 -10.10 6.02 32.18
N GLY A 12 -10.15 4.71 31.93
CA GLY A 12 -9.50 4.08 30.79
C GLY A 12 -10.11 4.64 29.50
N LEU A 13 -9.44 5.61 28.89
CA LEU A 13 -9.63 5.88 27.47
C LEU A 13 -9.23 4.61 26.72
N ALA A 14 -10.23 3.83 26.34
CA ALA A 14 -10.11 2.79 25.34
C ALA A 14 -9.68 3.47 24.03
N VAL A 15 -8.37 3.49 23.79
CA VAL A 15 -7.82 3.72 22.46
C VAL A 15 -8.25 2.50 21.64
N LEU A 16 -9.32 2.63 20.86
CA LEU A 16 -9.66 1.68 19.81
C LEU A 16 -8.68 1.90 18.65
N PRO A 17 -7.73 0.98 18.36
CA PRO A 17 -7.12 0.97 17.04
C PRO A 17 -8.14 0.38 16.06
N LEU A 18 -9.08 1.20 15.59
CA LEU A 18 -10.01 0.88 14.49
C LEU A 18 -9.30 0.89 13.13
N ALA A 19 -8.12 0.29 13.03
CA ALA A 19 -7.31 0.33 11.81
C ALA A 19 -6.51 -0.94 11.58
N ALA A 20 -7.16 -2.12 11.47
CA ALA A 20 -6.45 -3.32 11.00
C ALA A 20 -7.29 -4.43 10.35
N CYS A 21 -8.59 -4.26 10.06
CA CYS A 21 -9.39 -5.35 9.47
C CYS A 21 -10.03 -5.04 8.11
N SER A 22 -9.67 -3.92 7.46
CA SER A 22 -10.19 -3.63 6.11
C SER A 22 -9.72 -4.71 5.10
N GLY A 23 -8.52 -5.26 5.28
CA GLY A 23 -7.90 -6.17 4.30
C GLY A 23 -7.32 -5.42 3.09
N GLU A 24 -7.55 -4.12 3.01
CA GLU A 24 -6.93 -3.19 2.07
C GLU A 24 -5.40 -3.13 2.30
N PRO A 25 -4.59 -3.08 1.23
CA PRO A 25 -3.14 -3.01 1.38
C PRO A 25 -2.69 -1.69 2.01
N GLY A 26 -1.75 -1.76 2.95
CA GLY A 26 -1.11 -0.57 3.52
C GLY A 26 -0.16 0.10 2.54
N GLU A 27 0.12 1.39 2.72
CA GLU A 27 1.03 2.15 1.85
C GLU A 27 2.41 1.50 1.76
N SER A 28 2.96 1.02 2.87
CA SER A 28 4.26 0.34 2.91
C SER A 28 4.28 -0.96 2.10
N ASP A 29 3.19 -1.74 2.12
CA ASP A 29 3.08 -2.97 1.33
C ASP A 29 2.96 -2.63 -0.15
N MET A 30 2.13 -1.64 -0.48
CA MET A 30 1.99 -1.14 -1.84
C MET A 30 3.33 -0.67 -2.40
N ARG A 31 4.05 0.17 -1.64
CA ARG A 31 5.36 0.69 -2.03
C ARG A 31 6.31 -0.44 -2.42
N LYS A 32 6.49 -1.44 -1.56
CA LYS A 32 7.42 -2.57 -1.81
C LYS A 32 7.09 -3.33 -3.09
N LEU A 33 5.81 -3.61 -3.31
CA LEU A 33 5.36 -4.35 -4.49
C LEU A 33 5.53 -3.53 -5.77
N VAL A 34 5.17 -2.24 -5.74
CA VAL A 34 5.34 -1.34 -6.88
C VAL A 34 6.83 -1.13 -7.17
N GLU A 35 7.67 -0.90 -6.15
CA GLU A 35 9.14 -0.78 -6.34
C GLU A 35 9.72 -2.03 -6.99
N THR A 36 9.31 -3.22 -6.52
CA THR A 36 9.76 -4.50 -7.10
C THR A 36 9.35 -4.62 -8.56
N HIS A 37 8.11 -4.27 -8.90
CA HIS A 37 7.63 -4.30 -10.27
C HIS A 37 8.35 -3.27 -11.15
N THR A 38 8.44 -2.01 -10.73
CA THR A 38 9.13 -0.94 -11.45
C THR A 38 10.59 -1.28 -11.68
N LYS A 39 11.28 -1.83 -10.67
CA LYS A 39 12.65 -2.32 -10.83
C LYS A 39 12.76 -3.36 -11.94
N ARG A 40 11.91 -4.39 -11.91
CA ARG A 40 11.91 -5.45 -12.94
C ARG A 40 11.59 -4.91 -14.34
N ALA A 41 10.64 -3.97 -14.43
CA ALA A 41 10.26 -3.35 -15.70
C ALA A 41 11.42 -2.54 -16.29
N LEU A 42 12.08 -1.70 -15.49
CA LEU A 42 13.21 -0.88 -15.93
C LEU A 42 14.45 -1.72 -16.24
N ASP A 43 14.76 -2.73 -15.41
CA ASP A 43 15.85 -3.67 -15.67
C ASP A 43 15.61 -4.43 -16.99
N GLY A 44 14.37 -4.84 -17.27
CA GLY A 44 13.99 -5.48 -18.54
C GLY A 44 14.06 -4.56 -19.77
N GLN A 45 14.01 -3.24 -19.56
CA GLN A 45 14.19 -2.22 -20.61
C GLN A 45 15.65 -1.81 -20.80
N GLY A 46 16.60 -2.42 -20.08
CA GLY A 46 18.00 -2.01 -20.07
C GLY A 46 18.27 -0.69 -19.36
N GLN A 47 17.26 -0.12 -18.69
CA GLN A 47 17.36 1.10 -17.88
C GLN A 47 17.67 0.72 -16.42
N GLY A 48 18.74 -0.07 -16.23
CA GLY A 48 19.22 -0.43 -14.91
C GLY A 48 19.65 0.82 -14.13
N GLY A 49 19.23 0.93 -12.87
CA GLY A 49 19.58 2.09 -12.04
C GLY A 49 18.51 2.50 -11.03
N PHE A 50 17.30 1.95 -11.13
CA PHE A 50 16.26 2.18 -10.12
C PHE A 50 16.68 1.63 -8.76
N ARG A 51 16.72 2.53 -7.77
CA ARG A 51 17.09 2.21 -6.36
C ARG A 51 15.88 2.16 -5.41
N GLY A 52 14.70 2.52 -5.91
CA GLY A 52 13.49 2.69 -5.10
C GLY A 52 12.86 4.06 -5.33
N PHE A 53 11.67 4.26 -4.76
CA PHE A 53 11.02 5.56 -4.79
C PHE A 53 11.62 6.49 -3.74
N GLU A 54 11.80 7.75 -4.10
CA GLU A 54 12.12 8.84 -3.16
C GLU A 54 10.90 9.21 -2.33
N GLY A 55 9.71 9.16 -2.95
CA GLY A 55 8.43 9.38 -2.31
C GLY A 55 7.39 8.39 -2.82
N PHE A 56 6.55 7.88 -1.93
CA PHE A 56 5.41 7.04 -2.30
C PHE A 56 4.23 7.43 -1.44
N ARG A 57 3.11 7.76 -2.07
CA ARG A 57 1.88 8.14 -1.39
C ARG A 57 0.72 7.35 -1.95
N LYS A 58 0.00 6.64 -1.08
CA LYS A 58 -1.29 6.05 -1.40
C LYS A 58 -2.36 7.15 -1.46
N GLN A 59 -3.14 7.18 -2.54
CA GLN A 59 -4.19 8.17 -2.78
C GLN A 59 -5.60 7.62 -2.47
N GLY A 60 -5.76 6.31 -2.51
CA GLY A 60 -7.01 5.63 -2.18
C GLY A 60 -7.07 4.23 -2.79
N CYS A 61 -7.97 3.39 -2.29
CA CYS A 61 -8.27 2.09 -2.88
C CYS A 61 -9.77 1.91 -3.05
N VAL A 62 -10.14 1.12 -4.05
CA VAL A 62 -11.51 0.71 -4.31
C VAL A 62 -11.55 -0.82 -4.31
N ASP A 63 -12.46 -1.40 -3.54
CA ASP A 63 -12.73 -2.83 -3.59
C ASP A 63 -13.22 -3.21 -4.99
N THR A 64 -12.66 -4.28 -5.55
CA THR A 64 -13.01 -4.72 -6.89
C THR A 64 -13.40 -6.19 -6.88
N LYS A 65 -14.46 -6.51 -7.62
CA LYS A 65 -14.87 -7.89 -7.84
C LYS A 65 -13.84 -8.60 -8.73
N TYR A 66 -13.58 -9.87 -8.45
CA TYR A 66 -12.72 -10.73 -9.26
C TYR A 66 -13.26 -10.80 -10.69
N ARG A 67 -12.41 -10.45 -11.67
CA ARG A 67 -12.80 -10.40 -13.08
C ARG A 67 -12.83 -11.78 -13.75
N ASN A 68 -12.09 -12.76 -13.22
CA ASN A 68 -11.84 -14.07 -13.86
C ASN A 68 -12.07 -15.26 -12.90
N GLY A 69 -13.30 -15.42 -12.41
CA GLY A 69 -13.71 -16.58 -11.61
C GLY A 69 -14.13 -16.22 -10.19
N ALA A 70 -14.77 -17.17 -9.51
CA ALA A 70 -15.28 -16.97 -8.17
C ALA A 70 -14.12 -16.70 -7.18
N PRO A 71 -14.18 -15.63 -6.35
CA PRO A 71 -13.23 -15.44 -5.27
C PRO A 71 -13.19 -16.68 -4.41
N LYS A 72 -11.98 -17.13 -4.01
CA LYS A 72 -11.91 -18.05 -2.89
C LYS A 72 -12.41 -17.33 -1.64
N PRO A 73 -13.09 -18.02 -0.71
CA PRO A 73 -13.50 -17.42 0.55
C PRO A 73 -12.30 -16.77 1.26
N GLY A 74 -12.35 -15.45 1.47
CA GLY A 74 -11.30 -14.69 2.16
C GLY A 74 -10.34 -13.93 1.24
N ASP A 75 -10.32 -14.21 -0.06
CA ASP A 75 -9.53 -13.43 -1.03
C ASP A 75 -10.20 -12.06 -1.26
N LYS A 76 -9.41 -10.98 -1.25
CA LYS A 76 -9.88 -9.62 -1.51
C LYS A 76 -9.02 -8.93 -2.57
N GLN A 77 -9.65 -8.16 -3.47
CA GLN A 77 -8.96 -7.47 -4.55
C GLN A 77 -9.25 -5.97 -4.50
N TYR A 78 -8.21 -5.16 -4.58
CA TYR A 78 -8.30 -3.70 -4.51
C TYR A 78 -7.62 -3.06 -5.71
N ASP A 79 -8.31 -2.14 -6.37
CA ASP A 79 -7.70 -1.22 -7.30
C ASP A 79 -7.28 0.04 -6.50
N CYS A 80 -5.98 0.26 -6.33
CA CYS A 80 -5.43 1.36 -5.56
C CYS A 80 -4.71 2.39 -6.44
N TYR A 81 -4.90 3.67 -6.13
CA TYR A 81 -4.25 4.81 -6.73
C TYR A 81 -3.08 5.26 -5.87
N TYR A 82 -1.96 5.62 -6.49
CA TYR A 82 -0.77 6.08 -5.79
C TYR A 82 0.01 7.11 -6.59
N ALA A 83 0.75 7.97 -5.90
CA ALA A 83 1.80 8.80 -6.46
C ALA A 83 3.16 8.23 -6.07
N ALA A 84 4.06 8.10 -7.03
CA ALA A 84 5.41 7.60 -6.81
C ALA A 84 6.43 8.55 -7.43
N THR A 85 7.43 8.96 -6.65
CA THR A 85 8.49 9.86 -7.05
C THR A 85 9.80 9.09 -7.18
N PHE A 86 10.48 9.18 -8.33
CA PHE A 86 11.80 8.58 -8.53
C PHE A 86 12.60 9.31 -9.61
N ALA A 87 13.92 9.17 -9.54
CA ALA A 87 14.82 9.45 -10.66
C ALA A 87 14.98 8.18 -11.53
N PRO A 88 14.64 8.22 -12.83
CA PRO A 88 14.72 7.04 -13.70
C PRO A 88 16.16 6.62 -13.97
N GLN A 89 17.10 7.56 -13.91
CA GLN A 89 18.53 7.32 -14.09
C GLN A 89 19.33 8.14 -13.08
N PRO A 90 20.55 7.70 -12.70
CA PRO A 90 21.44 8.51 -11.86
C PRO A 90 21.70 9.88 -12.49
N GLY A 91 21.44 10.96 -11.74
CA GLY A 91 21.63 12.33 -12.21
C GLY A 91 20.46 12.94 -13.01
N ALA A 92 19.43 12.16 -13.34
CA ALA A 92 18.19 12.69 -13.89
C ALA A 92 17.38 13.41 -12.81
N ALA A 93 16.54 14.37 -13.21
CA ALA A 93 15.60 15.01 -12.31
C ALA A 93 14.56 13.99 -11.80
N ALA A 94 14.25 14.05 -10.50
CA ALA A 94 13.19 13.26 -9.92
C ALA A 94 11.84 13.64 -10.54
N MET A 95 11.05 12.64 -10.89
CA MET A 95 9.72 12.81 -11.45
C MET A 95 8.68 12.08 -10.61
N THR A 96 7.49 12.65 -10.52
CA THR A 96 6.34 12.03 -9.84
C THR A 96 5.35 11.51 -10.86
N VAL A 97 4.99 10.23 -10.74
CA VAL A 97 3.99 9.56 -11.58
C VAL A 97 2.79 9.18 -10.73
N ASN A 98 1.59 9.33 -11.30
CA ASN A 98 0.36 8.80 -10.71
C ASN A 98 0.05 7.46 -11.37
N GLY A 99 0.01 6.40 -10.56
CA GLY A 99 -0.23 5.03 -10.99
C GLY A 99 -1.52 4.46 -10.44
N LYS A 100 -2.06 3.47 -11.14
CA LYS A 100 -3.14 2.61 -10.67
C LYS A 100 -2.63 1.18 -10.63
N GLY A 101 -2.80 0.53 -9.49
CA GLY A 101 -2.38 -0.85 -9.27
C GLY A 101 -3.53 -1.70 -8.79
N ARG A 102 -3.57 -2.95 -9.23
CA ARG A 102 -4.43 -3.98 -8.64
C ARG A 102 -3.65 -4.79 -7.62
N PHE A 103 -4.22 -4.89 -6.44
CA PHE A 103 -3.66 -5.61 -5.31
C PHE A 103 -4.59 -6.73 -4.90
N THR A 104 -4.09 -7.96 -4.97
CA THR A 104 -4.87 -9.15 -4.60
C THR A 104 -4.30 -9.72 -3.32
N ARG A 105 -5.11 -9.69 -2.26
CA ARG A 105 -4.79 -10.32 -0.99
C ARG A 105 -5.35 -11.74 -1.00
N THR A 106 -4.47 -12.70 -0.77
CA THR A 106 -4.74 -14.13 -0.68
C THR A 106 -4.18 -14.70 0.62
N ASP A 107 -4.45 -15.97 0.91
CA ASP A 107 -3.80 -16.72 2.00
C ASP A 107 -2.27 -16.74 1.88
N LYS A 108 -1.73 -16.65 0.66
CA LYS A 108 -0.30 -16.65 0.37
C LYS A 108 0.36 -15.28 0.46
N GLY A 109 -0.42 -14.23 0.70
CA GLY A 109 0.05 -12.85 0.77
C GLY A 109 -0.55 -11.94 -0.28
N LEU A 110 0.12 -10.80 -0.49
CA LEU A 110 -0.33 -9.71 -1.36
C LEU A 110 0.42 -9.74 -2.69
N THR A 111 -0.31 -9.72 -3.80
CA THR A 111 0.25 -9.59 -5.15
C THR A 111 -0.11 -8.25 -5.77
N PHE A 112 0.64 -7.84 -6.80
CA PHE A 112 0.47 -6.59 -7.51
C PHE A 112 0.45 -6.81 -9.02
N GLU A 113 -0.49 -6.15 -9.68
CA GLU A 113 -0.60 -6.02 -11.13
C GLU A 113 -0.68 -4.52 -11.48
N ASP A 114 0.18 -4.07 -12.39
CA ASP A 114 0.14 -2.69 -12.88
C ASP A 114 -1.05 -2.52 -13.83
N LEU A 115 -1.94 -1.57 -13.52
CA LEU A 115 -3.07 -1.21 -14.39
C LEU A 115 -2.74 0.04 -15.23
N GLY A 116 -1.52 0.55 -15.13
CA GLY A 116 -1.02 1.71 -15.85
C GLY A 116 -1.22 3.02 -15.11
N ALA A 117 -0.96 4.12 -15.81
CA ALA A 117 -1.09 5.46 -15.26
C ALA A 117 -2.55 5.89 -15.15
N GLN A 118 -2.87 6.70 -14.14
CA GLN A 118 -4.14 7.40 -14.11
C GLN A 118 -4.18 8.42 -15.27
N PRO A 119 -5.21 8.42 -16.14
CA PRO A 119 -5.35 9.45 -17.15
C PRO A 119 -5.47 10.83 -16.47
N ARG A 120 -4.78 11.83 -17.05
CA ARG A 120 -4.74 13.21 -16.54
C ARG A 120 -6.06 13.94 -16.78
#